data_AF-A0A838JY89-F1
#
_entry.id   AF-A0A838JY89-F1
#
_cell.length_a   1.000
_cell.length_b   1.000
_cell.length_c   1.000
_cell.angle_alpha   90.00
_cell.angle_beta   90.00
_cell.angle_gamma   90.00
#
_symmetry.space_group_name_H-M   'P 1'
#
loop_
_entity.id
_entity.type
_entity.pdbx_description
1 polymer ?
#
loop_
_entity_poly.entity_id
_entity_poly.type
_entity_poly.pdbx_seq_one_letter_code
_entity_poly.pdbx_strand_id
1 'polypeptide(L)'
;MEARFNHLLLHFDVDTVDFTDLPLSENTGRNEGLPFDAAMRALAVLLGSERLAAVTITEFNPDHGEEDGSTAEALADRLARALRDHDPALRD
;
A
#
# COMPACT_ATOMS: atom_id res chain seq x y z
N MET A 1 -2.93 13.62 -15.83
CA MET A 1 -3.38 12.22 -16.02
C MET A 1 -4.90 12.10 -15.87
N GLU A 2 -5.49 12.77 -14.89
CA GLU A 2 -6.89 12.62 -14.48
C GLU A 2 -7.97 13.12 -15.45
N ALA A 3 -7.65 14.02 -16.37
CA ALA A 3 -8.63 14.51 -17.37
C ALA A 3 -9.12 13.42 -18.35
N ARG A 4 -8.57 12.21 -18.29
CA ARG A 4 -8.89 11.08 -19.18
C ARG A 4 -9.87 10.07 -18.58
N PHE A 5 -10.21 10.17 -17.30
CA PHE A 5 -11.11 9.23 -16.63
C PHE A 5 -11.96 9.94 -15.57
N ASN A 6 -13.15 9.43 -15.29
CA ASN A 6 -14.04 10.02 -14.28
C ASN A 6 -13.77 9.49 -12.87
N HIS A 7 -13.27 8.26 -12.75
CA HIS A 7 -12.99 7.59 -11.49
C HIS A 7 -11.63 6.90 -11.54
N LEU A 8 -10.93 6.88 -10.41
CA LEU A 8 -9.72 6.12 -10.16
C LEU A 8 -10.03 4.95 -9.23
N LEU A 9 -9.70 3.74 -9.67
CA LEU A 9 -9.69 2.55 -8.81
C LEU A 9 -8.23 2.18 -8.60
N LEU A 10 -7.81 2.11 -7.33
CA LEU A 10 -6.45 1.78 -6.97
C LEU A 10 -6.35 0.33 -6.53
N HIS A 11 -5.48 -0.44 -7.19
CA HIS A 11 -5.13 -1.79 -6.81
C HIS A 11 -3.68 -1.78 -6.36
N PHE A 12 -3.47 -1.86 -5.04
CA PHE A 12 -2.15 -1.92 -4.45
C PHE A 12 -1.83 -3.37 -4.10
N ASP A 13 -1.00 -3.95 -4.94
CA ASP A 13 -0.47 -5.29 -4.79
C ASP A 13 0.82 -5.23 -3.95
N VAL A 14 0.86 -5.95 -2.81
CA VAL A 14 2.01 -5.94 -1.90
C VAL A 14 3.26 -6.53 -2.57
N ASP A 15 3.13 -7.33 -3.62
CA ASP A 15 4.25 -7.83 -4.44
C ASP A 15 5.00 -6.74 -5.19
N THR A 16 4.48 -5.51 -5.23
CA THR A 16 5.20 -4.36 -5.77
C THR A 16 6.30 -3.84 -4.83
N VAL A 17 6.26 -4.22 -3.55
CA VAL A 17 7.28 -3.88 -2.54
C VAL A 17 8.41 -4.90 -2.59
N ASP A 18 9.64 -4.43 -2.43
CA ASP A 18 10.79 -5.33 -2.32
C ASP A 18 10.64 -6.23 -1.09
N PHE A 19 10.68 -7.54 -1.31
CA PHE A 19 10.51 -8.53 -0.26
C PHE A 19 11.55 -8.39 0.87
N THR A 20 12.76 -7.91 0.57
CA THR A 20 13.80 -7.72 1.59
C THR A 20 13.58 -6.50 2.48
N ASP A 21 12.76 -5.55 2.04
CA ASP A 21 12.40 -4.35 2.80
C ASP A 21 11.11 -4.57 3.61
N LEU A 22 10.17 -5.35 3.07
CA LEU A 22 8.93 -5.74 3.75
C LEU A 22 8.52 -7.16 3.31
N PRO A 23 8.84 -8.22 4.09
CA PRO A 23 8.59 -9.61 3.70
C PRO A 23 7.12 -9.98 3.92
N LEU A 24 6.22 -9.36 3.15
CA LEU A 24 4.78 -9.60 3.20
C LEU A 24 4.17 -9.86 1.82
N SER A 25 5.00 -9.86 0.77
CA SER A 25 4.58 -10.23 -0.59
C SER A 25 4.38 -11.73 -0.68
N GLU A 26 3.41 -12.17 -1.48
CA GLU A 26 3.23 -13.58 -1.84
C GLU A 26 4.42 -14.07 -2.69
N ASN A 27 4.86 -13.24 -3.64
CA ASN A 27 6.01 -13.54 -4.48
C ASN A 27 7.34 -13.19 -3.77
N THR A 28 8.06 -14.22 -3.30
CA THR A 28 9.33 -14.10 -2.56
C THR A 28 10.58 -14.04 -3.46
N GLY A 29 10.43 -14.23 -4.77
CA GLY A 29 11.54 -14.55 -5.69
C GLY A 29 12.27 -13.36 -6.31
N ARG A 30 11.91 -12.10 -6.01
CA ARG A 30 12.43 -10.92 -6.72
C ARG A 30 12.75 -9.80 -5.74
N ASN A 31 14.01 -9.70 -5.33
CA ASN A 31 14.55 -8.52 -4.65
C ASN A 31 14.74 -7.36 -5.67
N GLU A 32 13.67 -7.08 -6.40
CA GLU A 32 13.60 -6.12 -7.51
C GLU A 32 12.41 -5.17 -7.34
N GLY A 33 11.74 -5.21 -6.18
CA GLY A 33 10.57 -4.41 -5.89
C GLY A 33 10.91 -2.96 -5.53
N LEU A 34 9.88 -2.15 -5.30
CA LEU A 34 10.07 -0.81 -4.78
C LEU A 34 10.45 -0.90 -3.29
N PRO A 35 11.36 -0.04 -2.80
CA PRO A 35 11.49 0.17 -1.36
C PRO A 35 10.11 0.50 -0.77
N PHE A 36 9.78 -0.07 0.39
CA PHE A 36 8.50 0.07 1.06
C PHE A 36 8.12 1.54 1.23
N ASP A 37 9.09 2.37 1.60
CA ASP A 37 8.91 3.82 1.71
C ASP A 37 8.57 4.51 0.39
N ALA A 38 9.13 4.05 -0.73
CA ALA A 38 8.80 4.58 -2.05
C ALA A 38 7.39 4.17 -2.47
N ALA A 39 7.01 2.90 -2.22
CA ALA A 39 5.67 2.40 -2.49
C ALA A 39 4.61 3.18 -1.69
N MET A 40 4.83 3.41 -0.38
CA MET A 40 3.90 4.16 0.47
C MET A 40 3.77 5.63 0.04
N ARG A 41 4.86 6.28 -0.40
CA ARG A 41 4.77 7.65 -0.95
C ARG A 41 3.99 7.70 -2.26
N ALA A 42 4.19 6.74 -3.15
CA ALA A 42 3.45 6.66 -4.40
C ALA A 42 1.95 6.40 -4.13
N LEU A 43 1.64 5.50 -3.20
CA LEU A 43 0.29 5.22 -2.74
C LEU A 43 -0.39 6.49 -2.20
N ALA A 44 0.26 7.24 -1.31
CA ALA A 44 -0.30 8.48 -0.77
C ALA A 44 -0.66 9.50 -1.86
N VAL A 45 0.21 9.69 -2.87
CA VAL A 45 -0.08 10.58 -4.00
C VAL A 45 -1.34 10.15 -4.76
N LEU A 46 -1.54 8.85 -4.97
CA LEU A 46 -2.71 8.32 -5.67
C LEU A 46 -3.99 8.39 -4.81
N LEU A 47 -3.86 8.16 -3.50
CA LEU A 47 -4.96 8.29 -2.54
C LEU A 47 -5.48 9.72 -2.42
N GLY A 48 -4.63 10.72 -2.66
CA GLY A 48 -5.01 12.14 -2.67
C GLY A 48 -5.85 12.59 -3.88
N SER A 49 -6.18 11.70 -4.83
CA SER A 49 -7.01 12.05 -5.99
C SER A 49 -8.46 12.31 -5.59
N GLU A 50 -9.02 13.46 -5.98
CA GLU A 50 -10.46 13.75 -5.84
C GLU A 50 -11.35 12.79 -6.65
N ARG A 51 -10.76 12.01 -7.56
CA ARG A 51 -11.46 11.00 -8.39
C ARG A 51 -11.36 9.59 -7.83
N LEU A 52 -10.67 9.38 -6.70
CA LEU A 52 -10.56 8.06 -6.08
C LEU A 52 -11.96 7.54 -5.71
N ALA A 53 -12.30 6.37 -6.24
CA ALA A 53 -13.58 5.71 -5.99
C ALA A 53 -13.42 4.47 -5.09
N ALA A 54 -12.27 3.80 -5.16
CA ALA A 54 -11.97 2.61 -4.36
C ALA A 54 -10.46 2.36 -4.29
N VAL A 55 -10.05 1.69 -3.21
CA VAL A 55 -8.73 1.09 -3.06
C VAL A 55 -8.87 -0.38 -2.67
N THR A 56 -8.01 -1.23 -3.22
CA THR A 56 -7.85 -2.63 -2.82
C THR A 56 -6.39 -2.87 -2.46
N ILE A 57 -6.16 -3.64 -1.41
CA ILE A 57 -4.84 -4.10 -0.96
C ILE A 57 -4.81 -5.62 -1.13
N THR A 58 -3.86 -6.16 -1.89
CA THR A 58 -3.83 -7.58 -2.29
C THR A 58 -2.43 -8.20 -2.21
N GLU A 59 -2.36 -9.53 -2.38
CA GLU A 59 -1.13 -10.34 -2.29
C GLU A 59 -0.36 -10.16 -0.97
N PHE A 60 -1.08 -9.80 0.08
CA PHE A 60 -0.57 -9.78 1.45
C PHE A 60 -0.48 -11.21 1.99
N ASN A 61 0.72 -11.65 2.35
CA ASN A 61 0.97 -12.92 3.01
C ASN A 61 1.66 -12.70 4.38
N PRO A 62 0.93 -12.86 5.50
CA PRO A 62 1.49 -12.69 6.84
C PRO A 62 2.45 -13.82 7.23
N ASP A 63 2.40 -14.98 6.58
CA ASP A 63 3.25 -16.14 6.91
C ASP A 63 4.72 -15.88 6.57
N HIS A 64 5.02 -14.84 5.78
CA HIS A 64 6.38 -14.42 5.44
C HIS A 64 6.99 -13.40 6.41
N GLY A 65 6.15 -12.73 7.22
CA GLY A 65 6.59 -11.72 8.17
C GLY A 65 7.08 -12.32 9.50
N GLU A 66 7.41 -11.45 10.45
CA GLU A 66 7.74 -11.87 11.81
C GLU A 66 6.54 -12.55 12.49
N GLU A 67 6.80 -13.63 13.25
CA GLU A 67 5.76 -14.42 13.95
C GLU A 67 4.95 -13.57 14.96
N ASP A 68 5.53 -12.48 15.48
CA ASP A 68 4.87 -11.57 16.41
C ASP A 68 3.90 -10.59 15.72
N GLY A 69 3.84 -10.61 14.39
CA GLY A 69 2.97 -9.76 13.58
C GLY A 69 3.51 -8.34 13.37
N SER A 70 4.69 -8.00 13.87
CA SER A 70 5.25 -6.64 13.78
C SER A 70 5.44 -6.16 12.34
N THR A 71 5.76 -7.06 11.40
CA THR A 71 5.85 -6.71 9.97
C THR A 71 4.49 -6.31 9.40
N ALA A 72 3.44 -7.09 9.71
CA ALA A 72 2.08 -6.81 9.27
C ALA A 72 1.53 -5.52 9.90
N GLU A 73 1.85 -5.28 11.17
CA GLU A 73 1.54 -4.03 11.86
C GLU A 73 2.19 -2.84 11.17
N ALA A 74 3.48 -2.93 10.78
CA ALA A 74 4.16 -1.86 10.07
C ALA A 74 3.48 -1.49 8.73
N LEU A 75 3.00 -2.49 7.97
CA LEU A 75 2.20 -2.26 6.76
C LEU A 75 0.87 -1.58 7.10
N ALA A 76 0.12 -2.14 8.05
CA ALA A 76 -1.19 -1.62 8.46
C ALA A 76 -1.10 -0.17 8.95
N ASP A 77 -0.07 0.16 9.73
CA ASP A 77 0.17 1.49 10.26
C ASP A 77 0.40 2.52 9.15
N ARG A 78 1.19 2.16 8.14
CA ARG A 78 1.51 3.03 7.00
C ARG A 78 0.31 3.22 6.08
N LEU A 79 -0.45 2.16 5.83
CA LEU A 79 -1.70 2.23 5.08
C LEU A 79 -2.73 3.11 5.81
N ALA A 80 -2.93 2.89 7.11
CA ALA A 80 -3.87 3.67 7.92
C ALA A 80 -3.50 5.15 7.98
N ARG A 81 -2.22 5.50 8.11
CA ARG A 81 -1.76 6.89 8.04
C ARG A 81 -2.06 7.50 6.67
N ALA A 82 -1.68 6.82 5.58
CA ALA A 82 -1.93 7.33 4.23
C ALA A 82 -3.42 7.54 3.94
N LEU A 83 -4.30 6.64 4.42
CA LEU A 83 -5.74 6.80 4.27
C LEU A 83 -6.29 7.98 5.09
N ARG A 84 -5.88 8.14 6.35
CA ARG A 84 -6.31 9.27 7.21
C ARG A 84 -5.87 10.63 6.69
N ASP A 85 -4.67 10.69 6.10
CA ASP A 85 -4.16 11.94 5.52
C ASP A 85 -5.01 12.39 4.33
N HIS A 86 -5.79 11.50 3.71
CA HIS A 86 -6.56 11.78 2.50
C HIS A 86 -8.08 11.65 2.64
N ASP A 87 -8.58 11.03 3.71
CA ASP A 87 -10.01 11.00 4.05
C ASP A 87 -10.30 11.86 5.29
N PRO A 88 -10.98 13.02 5.13
CA PRO A 88 -11.39 13.86 6.25
C PRO A 88 -12.28 13.14 7.27
N ALA A 89 -13.02 12.11 6.88
CA ALA A 89 -13.87 11.34 7.77
C ALA A 89 -13.09 10.38 8.69
N LEU A 90 -11.80 10.14 8.41
CA LEU A 90 -10.92 9.26 9.17
C LEU A 90 -9.93 10.03 10.06
N ARG A 91 -10.02 11.36 10.11
CA ARG A 91 -9.20 12.21 10.97
C ARG A 91 -9.91 12.36 12.31
N ASP A 92 -9.34 11.77 13.37
CA ASP A 92 -9.80 11.92 14.76
C ASP A 92 -9.85 13.40 15.21
#